data_AF-A0A8H4CS20-F1
#
_entry.id   AF-A0A8H4CS20-F1
#
_cell.length_a   1.000
_cell.length_b   1.000
_cell.length_c   1.000
_cell.angle_alpha   90.00
_cell.angle_beta   90.00
_cell.angle_gamma   90.00
#
_symmetry.space_group_name_H-M   'P 1'
#
loop_
_entity.id
_entity.type
_entity.pdbx_description
1 polymer ?
#
loop_
_entity_poly.entity_id
_entity_poly.type
_entity_poly.pdbx_seq_one_letter_code
_entity_poly.pdbx_strand_id
1 'polypeptide(L)' 'MTASLPTNEGASRCHRLLAPLASVDVTPICLGGADCGEAWKDRLGTCSNEVAFDAMDYFHEQDGNLIATYPSYWRCS' A
#
# COMPACT_ATOMS: atom_id res chain seq x y z
N MET A 1 -14.56 15.09 20.82
CA MET A 1 -14.66 13.65 20.49
C MET A 1 -13.24 13.13 20.32
N THR A 2 -12.62 12.72 21.42
CA THR A 2 -11.29 12.09 21.40
C THR A 2 -11.47 10.65 20.96
N ALA A 3 -11.14 10.35 19.70
CA ALA A 3 -11.00 8.97 19.26
C ALA A 3 -9.72 8.42 19.90
N SER A 4 -9.88 7.65 20.97
CA SER A 4 -8.81 6.84 21.52
C SER A 4 -8.39 5.83 20.45
N LEU A 5 -7.14 5.95 19.98
CA LEU A 5 -6.51 4.97 19.09
C LEU A 5 -6.54 3.60 19.78
N PRO A 6 -7.01 2.53 19.12
CA PRO A 6 -6.97 1.19 19.69
C PRO A 6 -5.51 0.85 20.02
N THR A 7 -5.30 0.47 21.28
CA THR A 7 -4.02 0.05 21.81
C THR A 7 -3.55 -1.24 21.11
N ASN A 8 -2.31 -1.21 20.62
CA ASN A 8 -1.50 -2.41 20.29
C ASN A 8 -1.84 -3.21 19.01
N GLU A 9 -2.57 -2.65 18.06
CA GLU A 9 -2.95 -3.36 16.84
C GLU A 9 -2.49 -2.49 15.66
N GLY A 10 -1.74 -3.05 14.70
CA GLY A 10 -0.89 -2.32 13.73
C GLY A 10 -1.48 -1.04 13.13
N ALA A 11 -0.63 -0.05 12.82
CA ALA A 11 -1.03 1.29 12.36
C ALA A 11 -2.00 1.30 11.15
N SER A 12 -2.09 0.21 10.40
CA SER A 12 -2.99 0.01 9.26
C SER A 12 -4.43 -0.38 9.64
N ARG A 13 -4.74 -0.83 10.87
CA ARG A 13 -6.12 -1.18 11.28
C ARG A 13 -7.07 0.02 11.48
N CYS A 14 -6.56 1.25 11.42
CA CYS A 14 -7.38 2.45 11.61
C CYS A 14 -7.92 2.99 10.27
N HIS A 15 -8.98 2.38 9.73
CA HIS A 15 -9.58 2.81 8.47
C HIS A 15 -10.27 4.18 8.60
N ARG A 16 -10.22 4.96 7.52
CA ARG A 16 -10.93 6.24 7.38
C ARG A 16 -11.48 6.39 5.97
N LEU A 17 -12.53 7.19 5.83
CA LEU A 17 -13.02 7.56 4.50
C LEU A 17 -11.91 8.25 3.69
N LEU A 18 -11.74 7.82 2.44
CA LEU A 18 -10.75 8.36 1.51
C LEU A 18 -10.97 9.86 1.27
N ALA A 19 -12.23 10.28 1.19
CA ALA A 19 -12.64 11.67 1.05
C ALA A 19 -14.07 11.85 1.62
N PRO A 20 -14.50 13.08 1.99
CA PRO A 20 -15.82 13.31 2.59
C PRO A 20 -17.02 12.84 1.75
N LEU A 21 -16.85 12.72 0.43
CA LEU A 21 -17.86 12.26 -0.52
C LEU A 21 -17.55 10.87 -1.10
N ALA A 22 -16.40 10.28 -0.76
CA ALA A 22 -16.02 8.96 -1.25
C ALA A 22 -16.47 7.90 -0.24
N SER A 23 -17.36 7.01 -0.64
CA SER A 23 -17.79 5.84 0.16
C SER A 23 -16.76 4.71 0.12
N VAL A 24 -15.48 5.07 0.27
CA VAL A 24 -14.35 4.14 0.24
C VAL A 24 -13.58 4.32 1.54
N ASP A 25 -13.60 3.30 2.39
CA ASP A 25 -12.80 3.25 3.61
C ASP A 25 -11.40 2.72 3.28
N VAL A 26 -10.38 3.50 3.62
CA VAL A 26 -8.98 3.18 3.33
C VAL A 26 -8.14 3.16 4.60
N THR A 27 -7.09 2.35 4.58
CA THR A 27 -6.02 2.41 5.56
C THR A 27 -5.29 3.74 5.47
N PRO A 28 -4.73 4.25 6.58
CA PRO A 28 -4.04 5.53 6.59
C PRO A 28 -2.69 5.47 5.87
N ILE A 29 -2.18 4.25 5.64
CA ILE A 29 -0.96 3.93 4.91
C ILE A 29 -1.34 3.36 3.55
N CYS A 30 -0.61 3.77 2.51
CA CYS A 30 -0.74 3.30 1.15
C CYS A 30 0.54 2.57 0.75
N LEU A 31 0.42 1.39 0.15
CA LEU A 31 1.54 0.65 -0.43
C LEU A 31 1.83 1.17 -1.85
N GLY A 32 3.04 1.68 -2.09
CA GLY A 32 3.47 2.07 -3.43
C GLY A 32 3.91 0.86 -4.25
N GLY A 33 3.46 0.74 -5.50
CA GLY A 33 3.86 -0.30 -6.43
C GLY A 33 4.96 0.13 -7.41
N ALA A 34 5.76 1.14 -7.07
CA ALA A 34 6.77 1.71 -7.96
C ALA A 34 7.95 0.74 -8.20
N ASP A 35 8.17 -0.11 -7.22
CA ASP A 35 9.22 -1.12 -7.09
C ASP A 35 8.79 -2.47 -7.66
N CYS A 36 7.50 -2.69 -7.94
CA CYS A 36 6.95 -3.92 -8.54
C CYS A 36 7.18 -4.04 -10.06
N GLY A 37 8.07 -3.24 -10.65
CA GLY A 37 8.28 -3.20 -12.09
C GLY A 37 9.69 -2.82 -12.52
N GLU A 38 9.98 -3.07 -13.80
CA GLU A 38 11.32 -2.94 -14.39
C GLU A 38 11.73 -1.48 -14.66
N ALA A 39 10.74 -0.60 -14.78
CA ALA A 39 10.93 0.73 -15.35
C ALA A 39 11.81 1.65 -14.49
N TRP A 40 11.85 1.43 -13.17
CA TRP A 40 12.51 2.33 -12.21
C TRP A 40 13.66 1.64 -11.46
N LYS A 41 14.16 0.52 -11.99
CA LYS A 41 15.24 -0.29 -11.39
C LYS A 41 16.49 0.51 -11.06
N ASP A 42 16.86 1.45 -11.92
CA ASP A 42 18.05 2.28 -11.73
C ASP A 42 17.91 3.27 -10.56
N ARG A 43 16.69 3.55 -10.10
CA ARG A 43 16.40 4.54 -9.06
C ARG A 43 15.90 3.93 -7.75
N LEU A 44 15.11 2.85 -7.83
CA LEU A 44 14.49 2.19 -6.68
C LEU A 44 15.11 0.82 -6.36
N GLY A 45 16.01 0.33 -7.22
CA GLY A 45 16.57 -1.01 -7.12
C GLY A 45 15.67 -2.07 -7.77
N THR A 46 16.12 -3.32 -7.71
CA THR A 46 15.39 -4.46 -8.25
C THR A 46 14.57 -5.12 -7.15
N CYS A 47 13.25 -5.15 -7.30
CA CYS A 47 12.38 -6.04 -6.52
C CYS A 47 12.09 -7.28 -7.37
N SER A 48 12.25 -8.48 -6.82
CA SER A 48 11.77 -9.69 -7.48
C SER A 48 10.27 -9.83 -7.25
N ASN A 49 9.57 -10.55 -8.14
CA ASN A 49 8.13 -10.73 -8.02
C ASN A 49 7.76 -11.42 -6.70
N GLU A 50 8.59 -12.35 -6.22
CA GLU A 50 8.37 -13.08 -4.98
C GLU A 50 8.36 -12.14 -3.77
N VAL A 51 9.34 -11.22 -3.69
CA VAL A 51 9.41 -10.23 -2.61
C VAL A 51 8.25 -9.23 -2.70
N ALA A 52 7.84 -8.86 -3.92
CA ALA A 52 6.67 -8.01 -4.12
C ALA A 52 5.38 -8.67 -3.63
N PHE A 53 5.19 -9.96 -3.92
CA PHE A 53 4.04 -10.72 -3.42
C PHE A 53 4.07 -10.88 -1.90
N ASP A 54 5.21 -11.24 -1.31
CA ASP A 54 5.36 -11.35 0.14
C ASP A 54 5.06 -10.01 0.85
N ALA A 55 5.48 -8.88 0.26
CA ALA A 55 5.18 -7.55 0.80
C ALA A 55 3.69 -7.19 0.70
N MET A 56 3.04 -7.57 -0.40
CA MET A 56 1.59 -7.38 -0.57
C MET A 56 0.79 -8.28 0.40
N ASP A 57 1.23 -9.52 0.59
CA ASP A 57 0.61 -10.46 1.53
C ASP A 57 0.75 -9.95 2.97
N TYR A 58 1.94 -9.50 3.37
CA TYR A 58 2.12 -8.86 4.67
C TYR A 58 1.26 -7.61 4.84
N PHE A 59 1.18 -6.76 3.80
CA PHE A 59 0.33 -5.57 3.84
C PHE A 59 -1.14 -5.94 4.03
N HIS A 60 -1.60 -7.00 3.37
CA HIS A 60 -2.95 -7.51 3.53
C HIS A 60 -3.20 -8.09 4.93
N GLU A 61 -2.26 -8.87 5.48
CA GLU A 61 -2.32 -9.41 6.84
C GLU A 61 -2.37 -8.32 7.92
N GLN A 62 -1.80 -7.14 7.63
CA GLN A 62 -1.89 -5.97 8.50
C GLN A 62 -3.16 -5.11 8.24
N ASP A 63 -4.17 -5.66 7.58
CA ASP A 63 -5.43 -5.01 7.16
C ASP A 63 -5.26 -3.85 6.16
N GLY A 64 -4.11 -3.78 5.48
CA GLY A 64 -3.83 -2.84 4.41
C GLY A 64 -4.76 -3.02 3.21
N ASN A 65 -5.34 -1.92 2.70
CA ASN A 65 -6.32 -1.98 1.61
C ASN A 65 -6.12 -0.96 0.48
N LEU A 66 -5.07 -0.14 0.56
CA LEU A 66 -4.78 0.91 -0.41
C LEU A 66 -3.42 0.69 -1.07
N ILE A 67 -3.44 0.46 -2.38
CA ILE A 67 -2.25 0.28 -3.22
C ILE A 67 -2.21 1.38 -4.28
N ALA A 68 -1.10 2.11 -4.36
CA ALA A 68 -0.87 3.13 -5.38
C ALA A 68 0.05 2.60 -6.48
N THR A 69 -0.45 2.58 -7.70
CA THR A 69 0.31 2.19 -8.90
C THR A 69 0.22 3.26 -9.99
N TYR A 70 1.09 3.19 -10.99
CA TYR A 70 1.11 4.13 -12.11
C TYR A 70 1.60 3.44 -13.39
N PRO A 71 1.08 3.81 -14.59
CA PRO A 71 1.45 3.15 -15.85
C PRO A 71 2.95 3.13 -16.15
N SER A 72 3.72 4.13 -15.71
CA SER A 72 5.17 4.15 -15.93
C SER A 72 5.95 3.16 -15.05
N TYR A 73 5.35 2.57 -14.02
CA TYR A 73 6.00 1.54 -13.19
C TYR A 73 5.99 0.18 -13.90
N TRP A 74 4.90 -0.12 -14.63
CA TRP A 74 4.61 -1.42 -15.23
C TRP A 74 5.32 -1.70 -16.57
N ARG A 75 6.13 -0.80 -17.16
CA ARG A 75 6.63 -0.99 -18.55
C ARG A 75 7.16 -2.42 -18.79
N CYS A 76 6.35 -3.23 -19.48
CA CYS A 76 6.81 -4.45 -20.13
C CYS A 76 7.79 -4.01 -21.20
N SER A 77 9.04 -4.43 -21.07
CA SER A 77 9.98 -4.50 -22.20
C SER A 77 9.43 -5.43 -23.28
#